data_AF-A0A0G1XRY7-F1
#
_entry.id   AF-A0A0G1XRY7-F1
#
_cell.length_a   1.000
_cell.length_b   1.000
_cell.length_c   1.000
_cell.angle_alpha   90.00
_cell.angle_beta   90.00
_cell.angle_gamma   90.00
#
_symmetry.space_group_name_H-M   'P 1'
#
loop_
_entity.id
_entity.type
_entity.pdbx_description
1 polymer ?
#
loop_
_entity_poly.entity_id
_entity_poly.type
_entity_poly.pdbx_seq_one_letter_code
_entity_poly.pdbx_strand_id
1 'polypeptide(L)' 'MSYTPNDTILKKYANVLVNFALGGGKGIKKGEVVRVSASESAKPLFIAVCNTIVDAGGHVLSH' A
#
# COMPACT_ATOMS: atom_id res chain seq x y z
N MET A 1 -15.33 -14.83 -14.57
CA MET A 1 -15.51 -13.65 -13.72
C MET A 1 -14.28 -13.49 -12.84
N SER A 2 -13.54 -12.40 -12.98
CA SER A 2 -12.41 -12.08 -12.10
C SER A 2 -12.96 -11.58 -10.76
N TYR A 3 -12.57 -12.22 -9.65
CA TYR A 3 -12.96 -11.74 -8.33
C TYR A 3 -12.29 -10.39 -8.05
N THR A 4 -13.08 -9.37 -7.75
CA THR A 4 -12.58 -8.05 -7.32
C THR A 4 -12.91 -7.89 -5.84
N PRO A 5 -11.91 -7.76 -4.95
CA PRO A 5 -12.15 -7.52 -3.54
C PRO A 5 -12.85 -6.19 -3.31
N ASN A 6 -13.67 -6.10 -2.26
CA ASN A 6 -14.29 -4.84 -1.84
C ASN A 6 -13.23 -3.87 -1.27
N ASP A 7 -13.48 -2.56 -1.38
CA ASP A 7 -12.58 -1.48 -0.96
C ASP A 7 -12.16 -1.60 0.52
N THR A 8 -13.09 -2.01 1.40
CA THR A 8 -12.79 -2.23 2.82
C THR A 8 -11.71 -3.28 3.02
N ILE A 9 -11.72 -4.34 2.22
CA ILE A 9 -10.71 -5.40 2.29
C ILE A 9 -9.38 -4.87 1.76
N LEU A 10 -9.38 -4.19 0.61
CA LEU A 10 -8.17 -3.60 0.02
C LEU A 10 -7.48 -2.63 0.99
N LYS A 11 -8.25 -1.77 1.66
CA LYS A 11 -7.73 -0.83 2.67
C LYS A 11 -7.16 -1.53 3.89
N LYS A 12 -7.78 -2.61 4.37
CA LYS A 12 -7.24 -3.41 5.49
C LYS A 12 -5.90 -4.06 5.11
N TYR A 13 -5.81 -4.64 3.91
CA TYR A 13 -4.57 -5.22 3.42
C TYR A 13 -3.47 -4.17 3.22
N ALA A 14 -3.79 -3.02 2.63
CA ALA A 14 -2.85 -1.91 2.48
C ALA A 14 -2.31 -1.45 3.85
N ASN A 15 -3.16 -1.34 4.86
CA ASN A 15 -2.75 -1.01 6.22
C ASN A 15 -1.76 -2.01 6.82
N VAL A 16 -2.00 -3.32 6.64
CA VAL A 16 -1.07 -4.34 7.14
C VAL A 16 0.27 -4.27 6.40
N LEU A 17 0.24 -4.11 5.08
CA LEU A 17 1.46 -3.99 4.29
C LEU A 17 2.30 -2.79 4.70
N VAL A 18 1.66 -1.62 4.88
CA VAL A 18 2.35 -0.36 5.11
C VAL A 18 2.74 -0.16 6.58
N ASN A 19 1.83 -0.43 7.51
CA ASN A 19 2.07 -0.14 8.93
C ASN A 19 2.73 -1.30 9.69
N PHE A 20 2.72 -2.50 9.13
CA PHE A 20 3.32 -3.67 9.78
C PHE A 20 4.45 -4.28 8.96
N ALA A 21 4.24 -4.59 7.67
CA ALA A 21 5.23 -5.35 6.90
C ALA A 21 6.44 -4.52 6.43
N LEU A 22 6.25 -3.24 6.10
CA LEU A 22 7.35 -2.34 5.68
C LEU A 22 8.43 -2.18 6.77
N GLY A 23 9.65 -1.85 6.33
CA GLY A 23 10.77 -1.61 7.26
C GLY A 23 11.24 -2.85 8.02
N GLY A 24 10.94 -4.06 7.51
CA GLY A 24 11.28 -5.33 8.17
C GLY A 24 10.41 -5.64 9.37
N GLY A 25 9.11 -5.34 9.31
CA GLY A 25 8.18 -5.57 10.43
C GLY A 25 7.97 -4.36 11.35
N LYS A 26 8.60 -3.22 11.04
CA LYS A 26 8.57 -2.01 11.88
C LYS A 26 7.51 -1.00 11.42
N GLY A 27 6.90 -1.24 10.25
CA GLY A 27 6.05 -0.29 9.57
C GLY A 27 6.83 0.86 8.93
N ILE A 28 6.09 1.70 8.22
CA ILE A 28 6.61 2.93 7.62
C ILE A 28 6.87 4.00 8.69
N LYS A 29 7.95 4.77 8.49
CA LYS A 29 8.19 5.99 9.26
C LYS A 29 7.86 7.23 8.43
N LYS A 30 7.42 8.28 9.12
CA LYS A 30 7.16 9.58 8.51
C LYS A 30 8.41 10.09 7.78
N GLY A 31 8.24 10.52 6.53
CA GLY A 31 9.32 11.00 5.66
C GLY A 31 10.08 9.91 4.90
N GLU A 32 9.77 8.62 5.10
CA GLU A 32 10.38 7.55 4.31
C GLU A 32 9.84 7.53 2.87
N VAL A 33 10.75 7.21 1.93
CA VAL A 33 10.39 7.00 0.52
C VAL A 33 10.19 5.51 0.30
N VAL A 34 9.00 5.13 -0.15
CA VAL A 34 8.61 3.73 -0.41
C VAL A 34 8.41 3.53 -1.90
N ARG A 35 9.17 2.60 -2.48
CA ARG A 35 8.96 2.16 -3.86
C ARG A 35 7.80 1.18 -3.92
N VAL A 36 6.76 1.53 -4.67
CA VAL A 36 5.59 0.66 -4.89
C VAL A 36 5.60 0.21 -6.35
N SER A 37 5.54 -1.10 -6.57
CA SER A 37 5.41 -1.67 -7.92
C SER A 37 4.40 -2.81 -7.90
N ALA A 38 3.53 -2.84 -8.90
CA ALA A 38 2.48 -3.83 -9.04
C ALA A 38 2.14 -4.05 -10.52
N SER A 39 1.56 -5.22 -10.84
CA SER A 39 0.96 -5.47 -12.15
C SER A 39 -0.35 -4.71 -12.31
N GLU A 40 -0.76 -4.40 -13.55
CA GLU A 40 -2.01 -3.66 -13.82
C GLU A 40 -3.25 -4.40 -13.28
N SER A 41 -3.21 -5.73 -13.22
CA SER A 41 -4.27 -6.55 -12.60
C SER A 41 -4.48 -6.24 -11.11
N ALA A 42 -3.47 -5.70 -10.42
CA ALA A 42 -3.50 -5.37 -9.00
C ALA A 42 -3.73 -3.86 -8.74
N LYS A 43 -4.12 -3.09 -9.76
CA LYS A 43 -4.37 -1.64 -9.67
C LYS A 43 -5.24 -1.22 -8.48
N PRO A 44 -6.35 -1.91 -8.12
CA PRO A 44 -7.14 -1.52 -6.96
C PRO A 44 -6.35 -1.56 -5.65
N LEU A 45 -5.50 -2.57 -5.47
CA LEU A 45 -4.64 -2.70 -4.28
C LEU A 45 -3.49 -1.68 -4.32
N PHE A 46 -2.90 -1.45 -5.50
CA PHE A 46 -1.84 -0.47 -5.68
C PHE A 46 -2.27 0.92 -5.21
N ILE A 47 -3.47 1.36 -5.62
CA ILE A 47 -4.02 2.65 -5.19
C ILE A 47 -4.22 2.69 -3.67
N ALA A 48 -4.77 1.62 -3.09
CA ALA A 48 -4.97 1.54 -1.64
C ALA A 48 -3.66 1.62 -0.85
N VAL A 49 -2.59 0.97 -1.33
CA VAL A 49 -1.25 1.02 -0.73
C VAL A 49 -0.64 2.42 -0.84
N CYS A 50 -0.70 3.05 -2.01
CA CYS A 50 -0.19 4.40 -2.20
C CYS A 50 -0.87 5.40 -1.26
N ASN A 51 -2.20 5.34 -1.16
CA ASN A 51 -2.95 6.21 -0.24
C ASN A 51 -2.53 5.98 1.20
N THR A 52 -2.38 4.72 1.62
CA THR A 52 -1.97 4.39 3.00
C THR A 52 -0.56 4.90 3.32
N ILE A 53 0.37 4.87 2.36
CA ILE A 53 1.73 5.42 2.52
C ILE A 53 1.68 6.95 2.72
N VAL A 54 0.88 7.65 1.90
CA VAL A 54 0.71 9.10 2.00
C VAL A 54 0.03 9.48 3.33
N ASP A 55 -1.02 8.74 3.73
CA ASP A 55 -1.72 8.95 5.00
C ASP A 55 -0.78 8.75 6.20
N ALA A 56 0.16 7.81 6.13
CA ALA A 56 1.19 7.59 7.14
C ALA A 56 2.32 8.64 7.12
N GLY A 57 2.28 9.58 6.17
CA GLY A 57 3.26 10.66 6.02
C GLY A 57 4.56 10.23 5.32
N GLY A 58 4.52 9.15 4.56
CA GLY A 58 5.61 8.73 3.67
C GLY A 58 5.46 9.30 2.25
N HIS A 59 6.49 9.09 1.44
CA HIS A 59 6.53 9.48 0.03
C HIS A 59 6.49 8.25 -0.86
N VAL A 60 5.62 8.26 -1.87
CA VAL A 60 5.48 7.16 -2.81
C VAL A 60 6.38 7.38 -4.02
N LEU A 61 7.14 6.35 -4.38
CA LEU A 61 7.83 6.26 -5.67
C LEU A 61 7.19 5.12 -6.46
N SER A 62 6.31 5.47 -7.40
CA SER A 62 5.51 4.52 -8.19
C SER A 62 6.21 4.09 -9.47
N HIS A 63 6.20 2.78 -9.76
CA HIS A 63 6.67 2.19 -11.02
C HIS A 63 5.83 0.99 -11.45
#